data_AF-A0A4P9ZYW2-F1
#
_entry.id   AF-A0A4P9ZYW2-F1
#
_cell.length_a   1.000
_cell.length_b   1.000
_cell.length_c   1.000
_cell.angle_alpha   90.00
_cell.angle_beta   90.00
_cell.angle_gamma   90.00
#
_symmetry.space_group_name_H-M   'P 1'
#
loop_
_entity.id
_entity.type
_entity.pdbx_description
1 polymer ?
#
loop_
_entity_poly.entity_id
_entity_poly.type
_entity_poly.pdbx_seq_one_letter_code
_entity_poly.pdbx_strand_id
1 'polypeptide(L)'
;MDPICNGKHTVVHNREKPYAYGHCESSYTNQNDLGTHLRLHSQVGSGICELCDKSFPTSSRLDRHMRSHTRTNNSTCDKCGKAISSAGNLKKHLRIHTRERPYICKYCGRAFSLSNNLKKHMRTHTGERPYACENYGKPFSSSSNRASHMRALHKDTTLL
;
A
#
# COMPACT_ATOMS: atom_id res chain seq x y z
N MET A 1 48.07 -2.82 -14.28
CA MET A 1 48.07 -3.93 -13.32
C MET A 1 46.69 -3.96 -12.69
N ASP A 2 45.92 -4.91 -13.20
CA ASP A 2 44.46 -5.09 -13.20
C ASP A 2 43.91 -5.73 -11.92
N PRO A 3 42.57 -5.99 -11.77
CA PRO A 3 41.50 -5.74 -12.74
C PRO A 3 40.19 -5.12 -12.20
N ILE A 4 39.55 -4.43 -13.15
CA ILE A 4 38.12 -4.15 -13.26
C ILE A 4 37.32 -5.46 -13.17
N CYS A 5 36.42 -5.58 -12.19
CA CYS A 5 35.53 -6.71 -12.08
C CYS A 5 34.39 -6.60 -13.12
N ASN A 6 34.64 -7.13 -14.31
CA ASN A 6 33.64 -7.46 -15.33
C ASN A 6 32.82 -8.69 -14.89
N GLY A 7 31.97 -8.52 -13.88
CA GLY A 7 30.94 -9.49 -13.53
C GLY A 7 29.68 -9.24 -14.36
N LYS A 8 29.42 -10.10 -15.34
CA LYS A 8 28.15 -10.14 -16.08
C LYS A 8 26.99 -10.15 -15.08
N HIS A 9 26.23 -9.05 -14.98
CA HIS A 9 24.92 -9.06 -14.32
C HIS A 9 23.98 -9.93 -15.16
N THR A 10 23.96 -11.24 -14.88
CA THR A 10 22.87 -12.09 -15.32
C THR A 10 21.65 -11.71 -14.48
N VAL A 11 20.79 -10.86 -15.02
CA VAL A 11 19.44 -10.70 -14.48
C VAL A 11 18.71 -12.00 -14.78
N VAL A 12 18.84 -12.97 -13.89
CA VAL A 12 18.04 -14.18 -13.93
C VAL A 12 16.64 -13.77 -13.46
N HIS A 13 15.74 -13.50 -14.39
CA HIS A 13 14.30 -13.37 -14.13
C HIS A 13 13.70 -14.76 -13.86
N ASN A 14 14.19 -15.50 -12.87
CA ASN A 14 13.48 -16.67 -12.37
C ASN A 14 12.58 -16.22 -11.22
N ARG A 15 11.26 -16.14 -11.47
CA ARG A 15 10.25 -15.86 -10.43
C ARG A 15 9.94 -17.10 -9.60
N GLU A 16 10.91 -17.99 -9.41
CA GLU A 16 10.75 -19.11 -8.50
C GLU A 16 10.79 -18.58 -7.07
N LYS A 17 9.78 -18.96 -6.29
CA LYS A 17 9.64 -18.60 -4.88
C LYS A 17 9.75 -19.87 -4.03
N PRO A 18 10.96 -20.44 -3.92
CA PRO A 18 11.15 -21.75 -3.30
C PRO A 18 10.91 -21.73 -1.78
N TYR A 19 10.88 -20.55 -1.16
CA TYR A 19 10.68 -20.39 0.28
C TYR A 19 9.21 -20.09 0.58
N ALA A 20 8.46 -21.05 1.11
CA ALA A 20 7.05 -20.90 1.46
C ALA A 20 6.80 -21.16 2.95
N TYR A 21 5.78 -20.51 3.52
CA TYR A 21 5.33 -20.77 4.88
C TYR A 21 4.04 -21.59 4.88
N GLY A 22 4.07 -22.83 5.35
CA GLY A 22 2.94 -23.77 5.24
C GLY A 22 1.62 -23.33 5.89
N HIS A 23 1.63 -22.29 6.73
CA HIS A 23 0.42 -21.77 7.38
C HIS A 23 -0.20 -20.56 6.66
N CYS A 24 0.33 -20.13 5.51
CA CYS A 24 -0.31 -19.15 4.63
C CYS A 24 0.17 -19.25 3.17
N GLU A 25 -0.56 -18.68 2.22
CA GLU A 25 -0.22 -18.74 0.78
C GLU A 25 0.98 -17.84 0.38
N SER A 26 1.86 -17.49 1.32
CA SER A 26 3.00 -16.62 1.07
C SER A 26 4.24 -17.41 0.65
N SER A 27 4.83 -17.02 -0.48
CA SER A 27 6.09 -17.56 -0.98
C SER A 27 7.07 -16.45 -1.38
N TYR A 28 8.35 -16.72 -1.20
CA TYR A 28 9.45 -15.77 -1.24
C TYR A 28 10.62 -16.28 -2.08
N THR A 29 11.32 -15.36 -2.73
CA THR A 29 12.48 -15.65 -3.58
C THR A 29 13.76 -15.91 -2.78
N ASN A 30 13.80 -15.51 -1.51
CA ASN A 30 14.93 -15.74 -0.62
C ASN A 30 14.46 -15.99 0.84
N GLN A 31 15.34 -16.59 1.64
CA GLN A 31 15.07 -16.95 3.04
C GLN A 31 14.95 -15.74 3.97
N ASN A 32 15.62 -14.63 3.66
CA ASN A 32 15.53 -13.41 4.46
C ASN A 32 14.11 -12.81 4.42
N ASP A 33 13.50 -12.76 3.23
CA ASP A 33 12.13 -12.28 3.05
C ASP A 33 11.12 -13.19 3.76
N LEU A 34 11.30 -14.52 3.69
CA LEU A 34 10.52 -15.46 4.50
C LEU A 34 10.71 -15.19 6.00
N GLY A 35 11.95 -15.04 6.47
CA GLY A 35 12.25 -14.73 7.87
C GLY A 35 11.61 -13.43 8.36
N THR A 36 11.55 -12.38 7.53
CA THR A 36 10.81 -11.14 7.87
C THR A 36 9.30 -11.34 7.90
N HIS A 37 8.76 -12.22 7.06
CA HIS A 37 7.34 -12.56 7.06
C HIS A 37 6.94 -13.38 8.28
N LEU A 38 7.76 -14.36 8.70
CA LEU A 38 7.48 -15.19 9.88
C LEU A 38 7.31 -14.36 11.17
N ARG A 39 7.98 -13.20 11.26
CA ARG A 39 7.82 -12.24 12.37
C ARG A 39 6.40 -11.65 12.47
N LEU A 40 5.60 -11.74 11.41
CA LEU A 40 4.17 -11.36 11.45
C LEU A 40 3.33 -12.40 12.20
N HIS A 41 3.76 -13.66 12.24
CA HIS A 41 3.04 -14.76 12.88
C HIS A 41 3.50 -15.01 14.33
N SER A 42 4.72 -14.63 14.68
CA SER A 42 5.33 -15.01 15.96
C SER A 42 5.09 -14.04 17.12
N GLN A 43 4.35 -12.94 16.94
CA GLN A 43 4.18 -11.85 17.94
C GLN A 43 5.49 -11.25 18.51
N VAL A 44 6.66 -11.71 18.08
CA VAL A 44 7.97 -11.11 18.39
C VAL A 44 8.17 -9.93 17.45
N GLY A 45 7.57 -8.81 17.80
CA GLY A 45 7.79 -7.53 17.14
C GLY A 45 9.28 -7.21 17.09
N SER A 46 9.81 -6.91 15.91
CA SER A 46 11.16 -6.37 15.76
C SER A 46 11.05 -4.90 15.39
N GLY A 47 10.99 -4.11 16.46
CA GLY A 47 10.87 -2.65 16.43
C GLY A 47 9.54 -2.18 16.98
N ILE A 48 9.49 -1.91 18.28
CA ILE A 48 8.35 -1.22 18.93
C ILE A 48 8.62 0.28 18.85
N CYS A 49 7.58 1.06 18.57
CA CYS A 49 7.66 2.50 18.67
C CYS A 49 7.43 2.95 20.11
N GLU A 50 8.45 3.49 20.77
CA GLU A 50 8.35 3.97 22.15
C GLU A 50 7.44 5.20 22.33
N LEU A 51 7.02 5.84 21.23
CA LEU A 51 6.13 7.01 21.27
C LEU A 51 4.64 6.63 21.20
N CYS A 52 4.30 5.42 20.75
CA CYS A 52 2.89 5.01 20.62
C CYS A 52 2.66 3.49 20.68
N ASP A 53 3.63 2.72 21.18
CA ASP A 53 3.64 1.27 21.41
C ASP A 53 3.24 0.39 20.22
N LYS A 54 3.37 0.90 18.99
CA LYS A 54 3.10 0.14 17.77
C LYS A 54 4.26 -0.80 17.46
N SER A 55 3.95 -2.07 17.23
CA SER A 55 4.91 -3.10 16.83
C SER A 55 5.06 -3.15 15.30
N PHE A 56 6.31 -3.23 14.84
CA PHE A 56 6.64 -3.39 13.44
C PHE A 56 7.44 -4.68 13.22
N PRO A 57 7.29 -5.34 12.07
CA PRO A 57 7.98 -6.60 11.78
C PRO A 57 9.43 -6.40 11.31
N THR A 58 9.83 -5.17 11.02
CA THR A 58 11.14 -4.82 10.41
C THR A 58 11.54 -3.41 10.82
N SER A 59 12.83 -3.21 11.09
CA SER A 59 13.40 -1.89 11.44
C SER A 59 13.06 -0.81 10.42
N SER A 60 13.17 -1.07 9.11
CA SER A 60 12.83 -0.09 8.06
C SER A 60 11.36 0.38 8.08
N ARG A 61 10.44 -0.47 8.57
CA ARG A 61 9.03 -0.10 8.78
C ARG A 61 8.85 0.71 10.05
N LEU A 62 9.59 0.40 11.11
CA LEU A 62 9.65 1.24 12.32
C LEU A 62 10.23 2.61 11.97
N ASP A 63 11.38 2.70 11.30
CA ASP A 63 12.01 3.96 10.89
C ASP A 63 11.05 4.84 10.08
N ARG A 64 10.32 4.22 9.15
CA ARG A 64 9.28 4.92 8.40
C ARG A 64 8.13 5.39 9.29
N HIS A 65 7.75 4.60 10.27
CA HIS A 65 6.74 4.99 11.24
C HIS A 65 7.23 6.11 12.16
N MET A 66 8.49 6.13 12.59
CA MET A 66 9.05 7.22 13.39
C MET A 66 8.96 8.58 12.68
N ARG A 67 8.91 8.59 11.34
CA ARG A 67 8.62 9.79 10.54
C ARG A 67 7.21 10.36 10.73
N SER A 68 6.24 9.58 11.23
CA SER A 68 4.92 10.13 11.58
C SER A 68 4.92 10.90 12.88
N HIS A 69 5.89 10.67 13.76
CA HIS A 69 6.04 11.38 15.04
C HIS A 69 6.85 12.66 14.89
N THR A 70 7.76 12.72 13.92
CA THR A 70 8.58 13.90 13.65
C THR A 70 7.91 14.77 12.57
N ARG A 71 7.49 15.98 12.93
CA ARG A 71 6.81 16.96 12.05
C ARG A 71 7.71 17.51 10.91
N THR A 72 8.89 16.93 10.70
CA THR A 72 10.00 17.44 9.90
C THR A 72 10.42 16.55 8.73
N ASN A 73 9.87 15.33 8.57
CA ASN A 73 10.20 14.44 7.45
C ASN A 73 9.20 14.49 6.28
N ASN A 74 8.58 15.66 6.12
CA ASN A 74 7.64 15.91 5.03
C ASN A 74 8.36 16.66 3.90
N SER A 75 8.38 16.09 2.70
CA SER A 75 8.74 16.86 1.51
C SER A 75 7.59 17.83 1.21
N THR A 76 7.88 19.13 1.21
CA THR A 76 6.91 20.18 0.88
C THR A 76 6.68 20.21 -0.63
N CYS A 77 5.44 20.45 -1.04
CA CYS A 77 5.14 20.72 -2.43
C CYS A 77 5.41 22.20 -2.74
N ASP A 78 6.37 22.47 -3.63
CA ASP A 78 6.75 23.85 -3.99
C ASP A 78 5.61 24.66 -4.64
N LYS A 79 4.60 23.98 -5.20
CA LYS A 79 3.46 24.63 -5.85
C LYS A 79 2.34 25.06 -4.89
N CYS A 80 2.25 24.45 -3.70
CA CYS A 80 1.14 24.72 -2.77
C CYS A 80 1.52 24.70 -1.29
N GLY A 81 2.81 24.55 -0.96
CA GLY A 81 3.33 24.49 0.40
C GLY A 81 2.92 23.23 1.19
N LYS A 82 2.15 22.31 0.60
CA LYS A 82 1.63 21.14 1.31
C LYS A 82 2.75 20.20 1.73
N ALA A 83 2.83 19.92 3.02
CA ALA A 83 3.76 18.95 3.59
C ALA A 83 3.29 17.51 3.31
N ILE A 84 4.17 16.67 2.73
CA ILE A 84 3.86 15.28 2.36
C ILE A 84 4.91 14.32 2.92
N SER A 85 4.45 13.30 3.65
CA SER A 85 5.26 12.35 4.44
C SER A 85 6.23 11.44 3.67
N SER A 86 6.25 11.49 2.34
CA SER A 86 7.26 10.79 1.55
C SER A 86 7.41 11.37 0.15
N ALA A 87 8.62 11.28 -0.41
CA ALA A 87 8.91 11.72 -1.77
C ALA A 87 8.06 11.00 -2.83
N GLY A 88 7.78 9.70 -2.65
CA GLY A 88 6.90 8.95 -3.55
C GLY A 88 5.45 9.45 -3.54
N ASN A 89 4.94 9.87 -2.37
CA ASN A 89 3.63 10.52 -2.28
C ASN A 89 3.66 11.94 -2.83
N LEU A 90 4.76 12.67 -2.68
CA LEU A 90 4.94 13.99 -3.29
C LEU A 90 4.88 13.88 -4.82
N LYS A 91 5.61 12.94 -5.43
CA LYS A 91 5.55 12.70 -6.89
C LYS A 91 4.13 12.41 -7.38
N LYS A 92 3.38 11.59 -6.65
CA LYS A 92 1.96 11.33 -6.96
C LYS A 92 1.09 12.56 -6.80
N HIS A 93 1.34 13.36 -5.76
CA HIS A 93 0.62 14.60 -5.50
C HIS A 93 0.86 15.65 -6.59
N LEU A 94 2.09 15.76 -7.10
CA LEU A 94 2.43 16.72 -8.17
C LEU A 94 1.59 16.53 -9.43
N ARG A 95 1.03 15.33 -9.66
CA ARG A 95 0.09 15.06 -10.75
C ARG A 95 -1.19 15.91 -10.70
N ILE A 96 -1.58 16.39 -9.52
CA ILE A 96 -2.71 17.31 -9.38
C ILE A 96 -2.40 18.65 -10.04
N HIS A 97 -1.15 19.10 -9.94
CA HIS A 97 -0.70 20.35 -10.54
C HIS A 97 -0.36 20.22 -12.03
N THR A 98 0.22 19.09 -12.45
CA THR A 98 0.54 18.86 -13.88
C THR A 98 -0.66 18.34 -14.68
N ARG A 99 -1.75 17.94 -14.01
CA ARG A 99 -2.91 17.27 -14.61
C ARG A 99 -2.55 15.95 -15.32
N GLU A 100 -1.39 15.35 -15.02
CA GLU A 100 -0.96 14.08 -15.58
C GLU A 100 -1.90 12.94 -15.14
N ARG A 101 -2.41 12.19 -16.13
CA ARG A 101 -3.35 11.08 -15.92
C ARG A 101 -2.87 9.83 -16.66
N PRO A 102 -1.80 9.18 -16.19
CA PRO A 102 -1.14 8.10 -16.93
C PRO A 102 -1.94 6.80 -16.98
N TYR A 103 -3.02 6.66 -16.18
CA TYR A 103 -3.80 5.42 -16.11
C TYR A 103 -5.10 5.57 -16.88
N ILE A 104 -5.22 4.89 -18.02
CA ILE A 104 -6.36 5.03 -18.94
C ILE A 104 -7.28 3.82 -18.83
N CYS A 105 -8.60 4.06 -18.77
CA CYS A 105 -9.60 3.01 -18.84
C CYS A 105 -9.71 2.48 -20.27
N LYS A 106 -9.48 1.18 -20.43
CA LYS A 106 -9.58 0.51 -21.74
C LYS A 106 -11.00 0.44 -22.31
N TYR A 107 -12.03 0.57 -21.47
CA TYR A 107 -13.43 0.45 -21.90
C TYR A 107 -14.05 1.79 -22.34
N CYS A 108 -13.66 2.91 -21.72
CA CYS A 108 -14.26 4.22 -21.99
C CYS A 108 -13.25 5.36 -22.23
N GLY A 109 -11.96 5.05 -22.30
CA GLY A 109 -10.90 6.03 -22.53
C GLY A 109 -10.65 7.01 -21.37
N ARG A 110 -11.43 6.93 -20.27
CA ARG A 110 -11.28 7.84 -19.14
C ARG A 110 -9.93 7.67 -18.46
N ALA A 111 -9.18 8.77 -18.33
CA ALA A 111 -7.85 8.77 -17.71
C ALA A 111 -7.91 9.06 -16.20
N PHE A 112 -6.92 8.61 -15.43
CA PHE A 112 -6.81 8.79 -13.98
C PHE A 112 -5.36 9.10 -13.57
N SER A 113 -5.20 9.93 -12.53
CA SER A 113 -3.88 10.29 -11.99
C SER A 113 -3.25 9.20 -11.11
N LEU A 114 -4.06 8.28 -10.59
CA LEU A 114 -3.65 7.18 -9.71
C LEU A 114 -4.24 5.84 -10.16
N SER A 115 -3.46 4.76 -10.07
CA SER A 115 -3.85 3.42 -10.52
C SER A 115 -4.99 2.82 -9.69
N ASN A 116 -5.04 3.10 -8.38
CA ASN A 116 -6.13 2.67 -7.51
C ASN A 116 -7.47 3.31 -7.89
N ASN A 117 -7.47 4.55 -8.40
CA ASN A 117 -8.67 5.21 -8.88
C ASN A 117 -9.17 4.57 -10.18
N LEU A 118 -8.25 4.22 -11.10
CA LEU A 118 -8.61 3.42 -12.28
C LEU A 118 -9.19 2.07 -11.84
N LYS A 119 -8.54 1.34 -10.94
CA LYS A 119 -9.04 0.03 -10.46
C LYS A 119 -10.45 0.13 -9.86
N LYS A 120 -10.73 1.14 -9.03
CA LYS A 120 -12.07 1.40 -8.51
C LYS A 120 -13.06 1.72 -9.63
N HIS A 121 -12.67 2.52 -10.61
CA HIS A 121 -13.50 2.84 -11.77
C HIS A 121 -13.80 1.60 -12.62
N MET A 122 -12.87 0.67 -12.80
CA MET A 122 -13.13 -0.56 -13.57
C MET A 122 -14.34 -1.35 -13.05
N ARG A 123 -14.65 -1.24 -11.75
CA ARG A 123 -15.84 -1.86 -11.14
C ARG A 123 -17.16 -1.31 -11.66
N THR A 124 -17.17 -0.12 -12.26
CA THR A 124 -18.37 0.42 -12.93
C THR A 124 -18.65 -0.26 -14.25
N HIS A 125 -17.64 -0.90 -14.86
CA HIS A 125 -17.81 -1.69 -16.08
C HIS A 125 -18.11 -3.15 -15.77
N THR A 126 -17.48 -3.72 -14.74
CA THR A 126 -17.67 -5.13 -14.37
C THR A 126 -18.88 -5.38 -13.47
N GLY A 127 -19.39 -4.34 -12.80
CA GLY A 127 -20.42 -4.48 -11.77
C GLY A 127 -19.93 -5.03 -10.43
N GLU A 128 -18.62 -5.26 -10.28
CA GLU A 128 -18.03 -5.84 -9.05
C GLU A 128 -18.30 -4.95 -7.82
N ARG A 129 -18.86 -5.56 -6.78
CA ARG A 129 -19.21 -4.90 -5.52
C ARG A 129 -18.64 -5.69 -4.34
N PRO A 130 -17.34 -5.53 -4.03
CA PRO A 130 -16.67 -6.38 -3.05
C PRO A 130 -16.89 -5.96 -1.59
N TYR A 131 -17.65 -4.88 -1.34
CA TYR A 131 -17.85 -4.37 0.02
C TYR A 131 -19.31 -4.56 0.44
N ALA A 132 -19.62 -5.68 1.10
CA ALA A 132 -20.94 -5.93 1.66
C ALA A 132 -21.17 -5.17 2.99
N CYS A 133 -22.44 -4.87 3.30
CA CYS A 133 -22.90 -4.54 4.63
C CYS A 133 -23.67 -5.77 5.16
N GLU A 134 -23.37 -6.22 6.37
CA GLU A 134 -24.01 -7.41 6.94
C GLU A 134 -25.50 -7.21 7.20
N ASN A 135 -25.90 -5.96 7.50
CA ASN A 135 -27.29 -5.58 7.77
C ASN A 135 -28.09 -5.25 6.48
N TYR A 136 -27.46 -5.14 5.31
CA TYR A 136 -28.14 -4.78 4.06
C TYR A 136 -27.59 -5.49 2.83
N GLY A 137 -28.51 -6.05 2.02
CA GLY A 137 -28.19 -6.94 0.90
C GLY A 137 -27.62 -6.31 -0.38
N LYS A 138 -27.43 -4.98 -0.48
CA LYS A 138 -26.80 -4.37 -1.68
C LYS A 138 -25.33 -4.01 -1.40
N PRO A 139 -24.36 -4.78 -1.93
CA PRO A 139 -22.95 -4.49 -1.71
C PRO A 139 -22.49 -3.25 -2.49
N PHE A 140 -21.41 -2.62 -2.01
CA PHE A 140 -20.84 -1.39 -2.54
C PHE A 140 -19.61 -1.67 -3.41
N SER A 141 -19.37 -0.80 -4.40
CA SER A 141 -18.18 -0.86 -5.28
C SER A 141 -16.94 -0.19 -4.66
N SER A 142 -17.11 0.55 -3.57
CA SER A 142 -16.04 1.28 -2.86
C SER A 142 -16.23 1.17 -1.33
N SER A 143 -15.12 0.98 -0.61
CA SER A 143 -15.12 0.91 0.86
C SER A 143 -15.57 2.22 1.50
N SER A 144 -15.26 3.37 0.88
CA SER A 144 -15.68 4.69 1.35
C SER A 144 -17.20 4.87 1.28
N ASN A 145 -17.84 4.29 0.26
CA ASN A 145 -19.30 4.33 0.12
C ASN A 145 -19.94 3.47 1.21
N ARG A 146 -19.43 2.25 1.43
CA ARG A 146 -19.86 1.41 2.56
C ARG A 146 -19.68 2.13 3.89
N ALA A 147 -18.50 2.69 4.16
CA ALA A 147 -18.23 3.39 5.42
C ALA A 147 -19.16 4.59 5.65
N SER A 148 -19.51 5.33 4.59
CA SER A 148 -20.48 6.43 4.69
C SER A 148 -21.90 5.92 4.97
N HIS A 149 -22.30 4.82 4.32
CA HIS A 149 -23.55 4.13 4.64
C HIS A 149 -23.59 3.63 6.09
N MET A 150 -22.53 2.98 6.59
CA MET A 150 -22.45 2.52 7.98
C MET A 150 -22.59 3.69 8.96
N ARG A 151 -21.90 4.82 8.72
CA ARG A 151 -22.05 6.00 9.58
C ARG A 151 -23.43 6.64 9.54
N ALA A 152 -24.13 6.53 8.41
CA ALA A 152 -25.46 7.11 8.26
C ALA A 152 -26.55 6.24 8.91
N LEU A 153 -26.48 4.91 8.74
CA LEU A 153 -27.55 3.98 9.08
C LEU A 153 -27.22 3.00 10.22
N HIS A 154 -25.95 2.86 10.58
CA HIS A 154 -25.47 1.94 11.61
C HIS A 154 -24.55 2.66 12.60
N LYS A 155 -25.05 3.75 13.18
CA LYS A 155 -24.32 4.60 14.14
C LYS A 155 -23.82 3.81 15.37
N ASP A 156 -24.41 2.65 15.66
CA ASP A 156 -24.10 1.79 16.81
C ASP A 156 -23.69 0.35 16.42
N THR A 157 -22.77 0.16 15.46
CA THR A 157 -22.16 -1.17 15.21
C THR A 157 -20.68 -1.25 15.58
N THR A 158 -20.15 -0.26 16.30
CA THR A 158 -18.93 -0.43 17.07
C THR A 158 -19.27 -1.12 18.40
N LEU A 159 -19.20 -2.46 18.39
CA LEU A 159 -18.90 -3.39 19.50
C LEU A 159 -19.77 -4.66 19.41
N LEU A 160 -19.31 -5.62 18.61
CA LEU A 160 -19.03 -7.02 18.99
C LEU A 160 -18.29 -7.70 17.83
#